data_AF-A0A7R9TVN8-F1
#
_entry.id   AF-A0A7R9TVN8-F1
#
_cell.length_a   1.000
_cell.length_b   1.000
_cell.length_c   1.000
_cell.angle_alpha   90.00
_cell.angle_beta   90.00
_cell.angle_gamma   90.00
#
_symmetry.space_group_name_H-M   'P 1'
#
loop_
_entity.id
_entity.type
_entity.pdbx_description
1 polymer ?
#
loop_
_entity_poly.entity_id
_entity_poly.type
_entity_poly.pdbx_seq_one_letter_code
_entity_poly.pdbx_strand_id
1 'polypeptide(L)'
;YDGPASAHCTMAFASEGELAAHRASCQWAPVTCTNAKCNAVMSRCRAATHAASCGFKVLPCSAGCGASVLRRDMQAHLAGACPKRAVACPFAAFGCTEEVSLGTLEKHLE
;
A
#
# COMPACT_ATOMS: atom_id res chain seq x y z
N TYR A 1 5.79 -26.54 15.16
CA TYR A 1 4.95 -26.38 13.95
C TYR A 1 5.75 -25.62 12.92
N ASP A 2 6.61 -26.29 12.14
CA ASP A 2 7.31 -25.66 11.01
C ASP A 2 7.61 -26.74 9.96
N GLY A 3 6.68 -26.91 9.02
CA GLY A 3 6.85 -27.81 7.88
C GLY A 3 7.70 -27.18 6.77
N PRO A 4 8.35 -27.97 5.89
CA PRO A 4 9.23 -27.45 4.85
C PRO A 4 8.41 -26.87 3.69
N ALA A 5 7.90 -25.66 3.85
CA ALA A 5 7.28 -24.89 2.77
C ALA A 5 8.36 -24.06 2.07
N SER A 6 9.18 -24.73 1.26
CA SER A 6 10.08 -24.08 0.30
C SER A 6 9.27 -23.10 -0.55
N ALA A 7 9.43 -21.81 -0.30
CA ALA A 7 8.86 -20.73 -1.09
C ALA A 7 9.54 -20.58 -2.46
N HIS A 8 9.97 -21.71 -3.04
CA HIS A 8 10.71 -21.80 -4.28
C HIS A 8 10.26 -23.05 -5.05
N CYS A 9 10.41 -23.01 -6.37
CA CYS A 9 10.20 -24.18 -7.22
C CYS A 9 11.37 -25.14 -7.07
N THR A 10 11.09 -26.44 -6.96
CA THR A 10 12.09 -27.52 -6.85
C THR A 10 12.28 -28.32 -8.13
N MET A 11 11.65 -27.89 -9.24
CA MET A 11 11.83 -28.56 -10.54
C MET A 11 13.27 -28.45 -11.02
N ALA A 12 13.80 -29.55 -11.54
CA ALA A 12 15.09 -29.62 -12.19
C ALA A 12 14.89 -29.77 -13.72
N PHE A 13 15.78 -29.16 -14.48
CA PHE A 13 15.75 -29.17 -15.94
C PHE A 13 17.10 -29.62 -16.47
N ALA A 14 17.11 -30.30 -17.62
CA ALA A 14 18.31 -30.87 -18.20
C ALA A 14 19.14 -29.83 -18.97
N SER A 15 18.54 -28.69 -19.31
CA SER A 15 19.20 -27.60 -20.04
C SER A 15 18.77 -26.21 -19.57
N GLU A 16 19.61 -25.21 -19.87
CA GLU A 16 19.28 -23.79 -19.62
C GLU A 16 18.06 -23.33 -20.41
N GLY A 17 17.86 -23.85 -21.62
CA GLY A 17 16.70 -23.54 -22.47
C GLY A 17 15.38 -24.01 -21.85
N GLU A 18 15.36 -25.22 -21.28
CA GLU A 18 14.20 -25.74 -20.56
C GLU A 18 13.90 -24.93 -19.29
N LEU A 19 14.94 -24.57 -18.52
CA LEU A 19 14.79 -23.73 -17.33
C LEU A 19 14.26 -22.32 -17.68
N ALA A 20 14.78 -21.72 -18.74
CA ALA A 20 14.34 -20.42 -19.23
C ALA A 20 12.86 -20.47 -19.66
N ALA A 21 12.46 -21.51 -20.40
CA ALA A 21 11.08 -21.73 -20.80
C ALA A 21 10.16 -21.92 -19.59
N HIS A 22 10.58 -22.69 -18.59
CA HIS A 22 9.82 -22.87 -17.35
C HIS A 22 9.66 -21.57 -16.55
N ARG A 23 10.72 -20.75 -16.44
CA ARG A 23 10.69 -19.49 -15.67
C ARG A 23 9.58 -18.54 -16.12
N ALA A 24 9.22 -18.57 -17.41
CA ALA A 24 8.14 -17.75 -17.96
C ALA A 24 6.78 -18.01 -17.27
N SER A 25 6.48 -19.25 -16.88
CA SER A 25 5.21 -19.65 -16.25
C SER A 25 5.32 -20.09 -14.79
N CYS A 26 6.54 -20.29 -14.27
CA CYS A 26 6.78 -20.74 -12.89
C CYS A 26 6.23 -19.79 -11.81
N GLN A 27 5.28 -20.23 -10.99
CA GLN A 27 4.70 -19.37 -9.94
C GLN A 27 5.70 -18.91 -8.87
N TRP A 28 6.82 -19.62 -8.71
CA TRP A 28 7.88 -19.23 -7.78
C TRP A 28 9.00 -18.42 -8.42
N ALA A 29 8.94 -18.15 -9.73
CA ALA A 29 9.93 -17.31 -10.39
C ALA A 29 10.03 -15.94 -9.70
N PRO A 30 11.26 -15.43 -9.47
CA PRO A 30 11.45 -14.13 -8.88
C PRO A 30 10.98 -13.04 -9.84
N VAL A 31 10.18 -12.12 -9.31
CA VAL A 31 9.70 -10.91 -9.98
C VAL A 31 10.00 -9.70 -9.09
N THR A 32 10.30 -8.57 -9.74
CA THR A 32 10.53 -7.29 -9.06
C THR A 32 9.22 -6.50 -8.99
N CYS A 33 9.01 -5.78 -7.89
CA CYS A 33 7.89 -4.85 -7.79
C CYS A 33 7.93 -3.80 -8.91
N THR A 34 6.77 -3.44 -9.45
CA THR A 34 6.64 -2.43 -10.51
C THR A 34 6.43 -1.01 -9.98
N ASN A 35 6.14 -0.84 -8.68
CA ASN A 35 5.97 0.49 -8.09
C ASN A 35 7.31 1.21 -8.02
N ALA A 36 7.33 2.47 -8.46
CA ALA A 36 8.51 3.32 -8.41
C ALA A 36 9.11 3.35 -6.99
N LYS A 37 10.44 3.26 -6.90
CA LYS A 37 11.22 3.25 -5.64
C LYS A 37 11.04 2.01 -4.76
N CYS A 38 10.24 1.02 -5.16
CA CYS A 38 10.22 -0.28 -4.52
C CYS A 38 11.21 -1.23 -5.20
N ASN A 39 12.20 -1.72 -4.47
CA ASN A 39 13.20 -2.70 -4.95
C ASN A 39 12.92 -4.13 -4.46
N ALA A 40 11.72 -4.39 -3.94
CA ALA A 40 11.37 -5.71 -3.44
C ALA A 40 11.40 -6.75 -4.58
N VAL A 41 11.97 -7.92 -4.27
CA VAL A 41 11.93 -9.12 -5.12
C VAL A 41 11.14 -10.19 -4.40
N MET A 42 10.20 -10.82 -5.11
CA MET A 42 9.31 -11.83 -4.55
C MET A 42 8.98 -12.89 -5.60
N SER A 43 8.45 -14.03 -5.17
CA SER A 43 7.87 -15.01 -6.09
C SER A 43 6.66 -14.42 -6.82
N ARG A 44 6.43 -14.82 -8.07
CA ARG A 44 5.26 -14.41 -8.86
C ARG A 44 3.93 -14.63 -8.12
N CYS A 45 3.77 -15.76 -7.42
CA CYS A 45 2.58 -16.03 -6.60
C CYS A 45 2.39 -15.07 -5.42
N ARG A 46 3.47 -14.46 -4.90
CA ARG A 46 3.43 -13.48 -3.81
C ARG A 46 3.32 -12.03 -4.29
N ALA A 47 3.37 -11.79 -5.60
CA ALA A 47 3.30 -10.44 -6.16
C ALA A 47 1.97 -9.74 -5.82
N ALA A 48 0.85 -10.46 -5.85
CA ALA A 48 -0.46 -9.92 -5.50
C ALA A 48 -0.53 -9.51 -4.01
N THR A 49 -0.04 -10.36 -3.12
CA THR A 49 0.03 -10.06 -1.67
C THR A 49 0.91 -8.85 -1.40
N HIS A 50 2.07 -8.75 -2.05
CA HIS A 50 2.92 -7.57 -1.94
C HIS A 50 2.22 -6.32 -2.48
N ALA A 51 1.56 -6.39 -3.63
CA ALA A 51 0.87 -5.24 -4.23
C ALA A 51 -0.24 -4.68 -3.33
N ALA A 52 -0.87 -5.53 -2.49
CA ALA A 52 -1.88 -5.10 -1.53
C ALA A 52 -1.30 -4.23 -0.40
N SER A 53 -0.06 -4.47 0.03
CA SER A 53 0.57 -3.79 1.17
C SER A 53 1.79 -2.92 0.81
N CYS A 54 2.17 -2.85 -0.47
CA CYS A 54 3.34 -2.10 -0.91
C CYS A 54 3.26 -0.63 -0.49
N GLY A 55 4.17 -0.21 0.40
CA GLY A 55 4.23 1.16 0.93
C GLY A 55 4.54 2.23 -0.13
N PHE A 56 5.15 1.81 -1.25
CA PHE A 56 5.49 2.67 -2.38
C PHE A 56 4.36 2.80 -3.42
N LYS A 57 3.25 2.08 -3.22
CA LYS A 57 2.08 2.25 -4.07
C LYS A 57 1.50 3.66 -3.85
N VAL A 58 1.35 4.42 -4.92
CA VAL A 58 0.68 5.72 -4.90
C VAL A 58 -0.83 5.47 -4.90
N LEU A 59 -1.54 6.09 -3.97
CA LEU A 59 -2.99 5.96 -3.77
C LEU A 59 -3.64 7.35 -3.68
N PRO A 60 -4.89 7.52 -4.14
CA PRO A 60 -5.63 8.74 -3.84
C PRO A 60 -5.81 8.89 -2.33
N CYS A 61 -5.79 10.13 -1.85
CA CYS A 61 -6.04 10.45 -0.45
C CYS A 61 -7.39 9.89 0.00
N SER A 62 -7.40 9.16 1.12
CA SER A 62 -8.61 8.55 1.68
C SER A 62 -9.64 9.57 2.16
N ALA A 63 -9.21 10.80 2.50
CA ALA A 63 -10.11 11.92 2.82
C ALA A 63 -10.64 12.64 1.57
N GLY A 64 -10.29 12.17 0.37
CA GLY A 64 -10.81 12.74 -0.88
C GLY A 64 -10.36 14.17 -1.17
N CYS A 65 -9.16 14.56 -0.73
CA CYS A 65 -8.63 15.91 -0.96
C CYS A 65 -8.10 16.14 -2.39
N GLY A 66 -8.08 15.10 -3.23
CA GLY A 66 -7.58 15.14 -4.60
C GLY A 66 -6.08 14.83 -4.74
N ALA A 67 -5.33 14.78 -3.64
CA ALA A 67 -3.91 14.42 -3.68
C ALA A 67 -3.70 12.90 -3.91
N SER A 68 -2.59 12.57 -4.58
CA SER A 68 -2.07 11.21 -4.71
C SER A 68 -0.85 11.05 -3.80
N VAL A 69 -0.92 10.12 -2.84
CA VAL A 69 0.04 9.97 -1.75
C VAL A 69 0.56 8.53 -1.71
N LEU A 70 1.84 8.32 -1.39
CA LEU A 70 2.36 6.99 -1.14
C LEU A 70 1.62 6.35 0.05
N ARG A 71 1.28 5.07 -0.06
CA ARG A 71 0.56 4.34 1.00
C ARG A 71 1.19 4.55 2.37
N ARG A 72 2.52 4.45 2.47
CA ARG A 72 3.27 4.61 3.73
C ARG A 72 3.18 6.04 4.32
N ASP A 73 2.97 7.04 3.48
CA ASP A 73 2.98 8.46 3.86
C ASP A 73 1.55 8.99 4.11
N MET A 74 0.51 8.18 3.84
CA MET A 74 -0.89 8.57 3.98
C MET A 74 -1.24 9.03 5.40
N GLN A 75 -0.75 8.34 6.42
CA GLN A 75 -1.03 8.71 7.81
C GLN A 75 -0.44 10.08 8.15
N ALA A 76 0.82 10.33 7.76
CA ALA A 76 1.47 11.63 7.97
C ALA A 76 0.75 12.75 7.19
N HIS A 77 0.30 12.46 5.97
CA HIS A 77 -0.52 13.39 5.19
C HIS A 77 -1.82 13.77 5.93
N LEU A 78 -2.56 12.79 6.44
CA LEU A 78 -3.81 13.03 7.18
C LEU A 78 -3.59 13.74 8.52
N ALA A 79 -2.43 13.55 9.16
CA ALA A 79 -2.12 14.22 10.42
C ALA A 79 -1.80 15.71 10.27
N GLY A 80 -1.41 16.17 9.07
CA GLY A 80 -0.96 17.55 8.88
C GLY A 80 -1.34 18.17 7.55
N ALA A 81 -0.78 17.66 6.45
CA ALA A 81 -0.83 18.31 5.13
C ALA A 81 -2.21 18.27 4.45
N CYS A 82 -3.10 17.35 4.84
CA CYS A 82 -4.38 17.19 4.18
C CYS A 82 -5.37 18.31 4.55
N PRO A 83 -5.91 19.07 3.58
CA PRO A 83 -6.92 20.10 3.86
C PRO A 83 -8.28 19.52 4.25
N LYS A 84 -8.53 18.24 3.95
CA LYS A 84 -9.74 17.49 4.34
C LYS A 84 -9.50 16.58 5.54
N ARG A 85 -8.39 16.74 6.28
CA ARG A 85 -8.17 15.96 7.51
C ARG A 85 -9.26 16.25 8.52
N ALA A 86 -9.64 15.23 9.28
CA ALA A 86 -10.50 15.38 10.44
C ALA A 86 -9.81 16.24 11.50
N VAL A 87 -10.57 17.12 12.15
CA VAL A 87 -10.15 18.00 13.23
C VAL A 87 -11.18 17.98 14.35
N ALA A 88 -10.73 18.14 15.59
CA ALA A 88 -11.64 18.29 16.71
C ALA A 88 -12.25 19.70 16.68
N CYS A 89 -13.57 19.79 16.85
CA CYS A 89 -14.23 21.06 17.10
C CYS A 89 -13.72 21.65 18.43
N PRO A 90 -13.39 22.95 18.52
CA PRO A 90 -13.07 23.62 19.78
C PRO A 90 -14.15 23.46 20.87
N PHE A 91 -15.40 23.25 20.47
CA PHE A 91 -16.53 23.01 21.39
C PHE A 91 -16.77 21.54 21.73
N ALA A 92 -15.90 20.62 21.30
CA ALA A 92 -16.03 19.20 21.63
C ALA A 92 -16.02 18.95 23.14
N ALA A 93 -15.22 19.71 23.90
CA ALA A 93 -15.21 19.66 25.36
C ALA A 93 -16.54 20.10 26.01
N PHE A 94 -17.36 20.84 25.28
CA PHE A 94 -18.69 21.30 25.71
C PHE A 94 -19.83 20.44 25.13
N GLY A 95 -19.51 19.34 24.46
CA GLY A 95 -20.49 18.36 23.99
C GLY A 95 -20.73 18.32 22.47
N CYS A 96 -19.98 19.07 21.66
CA CYS A 96 -20.07 18.93 20.20
C CYS A 96 -19.48 17.58 19.75
N THR A 97 -20.25 16.78 19.01
CA THR A 97 -19.84 15.46 18.51
C THR A 97 -19.74 15.39 16.99
N GLU A 98 -19.81 16.53 16.29
CA GLU A 98 -19.74 16.56 14.84
C GLU A 98 -18.34 16.18 14.33
N GLU A 99 -18.31 15.41 13.24
CA GLU A 99 -17.07 15.14 12.51
C GLU A 99 -16.78 16.31 11.58
N VAL A 100 -15.77 17.10 11.93
CA VAL A 100 -15.40 18.31 11.19
C VAL A 100 -14.08 18.10 10.48
N SER A 101 -14.00 18.55 9.23
CA SER A 101 -12.74 18.61 8.49
C SER A 101 -12.13 20.01 8.56
N LEU A 102 -10.81 20.13 8.40
CA LEU A 102 -10.15 21.44 8.44
C LEU A 102 -10.79 22.45 7.46
N GLY A 103 -11.09 22.03 6.24
CA GLY A 103 -11.70 22.89 5.22
C GLY A 103 -13.18 23.27 5.46
N THR A 104 -13.86 22.63 6.42
CA THR A 104 -15.26 22.94 6.78
C THR A 104 -15.40 23.53 8.18
N LEU A 105 -14.30 23.61 8.95
CA LEU A 105 -14.32 24.05 10.33
C LEU A 105 -14.84 25.48 10.48
N GLU A 106 -14.41 26.41 9.63
CA GLU A 106 -14.87 27.80 9.70
C GLU A 106 -16.39 27.91 9.61
N LYS A 107 -17.00 27.23 8.63
CA LYS A 107 -18.45 27.21 8.42
C LYS A 107 -19.22 26.48 9.53
N HIS A 108 -18.59 25.51 10.20
CA HIS A 108 -19.20 24.81 11.33
C HIS A 108 -19.25 25.67 12.60
N LEU A 109 -18.38 26.69 12.71
CA LEU A 109 -18.29 27.57 13.88
C LEU A 109 -19.17 28.84 13.77
N GLU A 110 -19.81 29.06 12.63
CA GLU A 110 -20.82 30.11 12.40
C GLU A 110 -22.18 29.73 12.98
#